data_AF-A0A246K4G3-F1
#
_entry.id   AF-A0A246K4G3-F1
#
_cell.length_a   1.000
_cell.length_b   1.000
_cell.length_c   1.000
_cell.angle_alpha   90.00
_cell.angle_beta   90.00
_cell.angle_gamma   90.00
#
_symmetry.space_group_name_H-M   'P 1'
#
loop_
_entity.id
_entity.type
_entity.pdbx_description
1 polymer ?
#
loop_
_entity_poly.entity_id
_entity_poly.type
_entity_poly.pdbx_seq_one_letter_code
_entity_poly.pdbx_strand_id
1 'polypeptide(L)'
;MPVKRRLDKRRPDDAKAYPVWAAIFDCGRDFFDELPEIGVACDKYGKPDRDAAQAAWERFGARWLAEHPHDEPQWAEREFGRPWDAAN
;
A
#
# COMPACT_ATOMS: atom_id res chain seq x y z
N MET A 1 0.16 11.20 19.92
CA MET A 1 1.10 12.28 19.59
C MET A 1 1.51 12.12 18.13
N PRO A 2 1.19 13.04 17.20
CA PRO A 2 1.60 12.90 15.81
C PRO A 2 3.04 13.36 15.66
N VAL A 3 3.94 12.45 15.28
CA VAL A 3 5.34 12.76 15.02
C VAL A 3 5.42 13.30 13.60
N LYS A 4 5.40 14.62 13.44
CA LYS A 4 5.59 15.27 12.12
C LYS A 4 7.02 15.04 11.65
N ARG A 5 7.26 13.97 10.88
CA ARG A 5 8.52 13.75 10.17
C ARG A 5 8.46 14.43 8.81
N ARG A 6 9.56 15.10 8.46
CA ARG A 6 9.73 15.83 7.19
C ARG A 6 9.60 14.84 6.02
N LEU A 7 8.67 15.08 5.10
CA LEU A 7 8.61 14.40 3.80
C LEU A 7 9.96 14.57 3.09
N ASP A 8 10.72 13.49 2.97
CA ASP A 8 11.83 13.41 2.04
C ASP A 8 11.24 13.21 0.63
N LYS A 9 11.45 14.17 -0.27
CA LYS A 9 10.97 14.11 -1.67
C LYS A 9 11.67 13.04 -2.52
N ARG A 10 12.48 12.16 -1.92
CA ARG A 10 13.09 11.02 -2.59
C ARG A 10 12.08 9.88 -2.63
N ARG A 11 12.01 9.18 -3.76
CA ARG A 11 11.33 7.88 -3.84
C ARG A 11 11.72 7.09 -2.59
N PRO A 12 10.76 6.68 -1.75
CA PRO A 12 11.06 5.91 -0.56
C PRO A 12 11.85 4.68 -0.99
N ASP A 13 12.89 4.37 -0.24
CA ASP A 13 13.54 3.07 -0.34
C ASP A 13 12.46 1.98 -0.19
N ASP A 14 12.51 0.94 -1.02
CA ASP A 14 11.53 -0.16 -1.00
C ASP A 14 11.42 -0.78 0.39
N ALA A 15 12.52 -0.80 1.15
CA ALA A 15 12.56 -1.27 2.52
C ALA A 15 11.66 -0.46 3.47
N LYS A 16 11.47 0.84 3.19
CA LYS A 16 10.56 1.72 3.97
C LYS A 16 9.15 1.72 3.41
N ALA A 17 8.98 1.57 2.09
CA ALA A 17 7.67 1.58 1.46
C ALA A 17 6.84 0.33 1.80
N TYR A 18 7.48 -0.85 1.82
CA TYR A 18 6.79 -2.12 2.05
C TYR A 18 5.96 -2.18 3.35
N PRO A 19 6.50 -1.86 4.54
CA PRO A 19 5.72 -1.96 5.78
C PRO A 19 4.51 -1.01 5.79
N VAL A 20 4.63 0.18 5.18
CA VAL A 20 3.51 1.13 5.05
C VAL A 20 2.42 0.54 4.16
N TRP A 21 2.80 0.02 2.99
CA TRP A 21 1.84 -0.58 2.05
C TRP A 21 1.23 -1.90 2.56
N ALA A 22 1.94 -2.67 3.37
CA ALA A 22 1.45 -3.94 3.90
C ALA A 22 0.18 -3.78 4.74
N ALA A 23 0.07 -2.72 5.55
CA ALA A 23 -1.14 -2.42 6.30
C ALA A 23 -2.30 -2.00 5.37
N ILE A 24 -1.99 -1.27 4.29
CA ILE A 24 -2.97 -0.83 3.29
C ILE A 24 -3.52 -2.00 2.49
N PHE A 25 -2.72 -3.01 2.15
CA PHE A 25 -3.18 -4.11 1.32
C PHE A 25 -4.28 -4.95 1.99
N ASP A 26 -4.26 -5.01 3.31
CA ASP A 26 -5.28 -5.66 4.13
C ASP A 26 -6.60 -4.87 4.11
N CYS A 27 -6.56 -3.58 4.48
CA CYS A 27 -7.76 -2.81 4.82
C CYS A 27 -8.14 -1.69 3.83
N GLY A 28 -7.25 -1.35 2.90
CA GLY A 28 -7.44 -0.30 1.89
C GLY A 28 -7.37 1.13 2.39
N ARG A 29 -6.88 1.35 3.60
CA ARG A 29 -6.92 2.65 4.26
C ARG A 29 -5.69 2.91 5.11
N ASP A 30 -5.17 4.12 4.99
CA ASP A 30 -4.12 4.62 5.85
C ASP A 30 -4.72 5.11 7.17
N PHE A 31 -4.64 4.26 8.19
CA PHE A 31 -5.07 4.61 9.54
C PHE A 31 -4.01 5.37 10.33
N PHE A 32 -2.76 5.38 9.86
CA PHE A 32 -1.61 5.89 10.61
C PHE A 32 -0.99 7.15 9.97
N ASP A 33 -1.57 7.66 8.89
CA ASP A 33 -1.07 8.78 8.10
C ASP A 33 0.38 8.56 7.62
N GLU A 34 0.75 7.30 7.31
CA GLU A 34 2.09 6.88 6.91
C GLU A 34 2.33 6.99 5.39
N LEU A 35 1.28 6.91 4.56
CA LEU A 35 1.40 7.05 3.10
C LEU A 35 1.95 8.42 2.69
N PRO A 36 1.50 9.55 3.30
CA PRO A 36 2.12 10.85 3.05
C PRO A 36 3.62 10.88 3.36
N GLU A 37 4.10 10.14 4.37
CA GLU A 37 5.53 10.11 4.72
C GLU A 37 6.38 9.50 3.60
N ILE A 38 5.79 8.60 2.82
CA ILE A 38 6.42 7.98 1.65
C ILE A 38 6.02 8.68 0.33
N GLY A 39 5.44 9.87 0.40
CA GLY A 39 5.11 10.70 -0.75
C GLY A 39 3.86 10.26 -1.53
N VAL A 40 3.01 9.43 -0.92
CA VAL A 40 1.73 8.99 -1.50
C VAL A 40 0.61 9.84 -0.92
N ALA A 41 -0.20 10.45 -1.79
CA ALA A 41 -1.34 11.24 -1.36
C ALA A 41 -2.52 10.34 -0.96
N CYS A 42 -3.20 10.74 0.11
CA CYS A 42 -4.47 10.16 0.54
C CYS A 42 -5.58 11.19 0.46
N ASP A 43 -6.82 10.73 0.29
CA ASP A 43 -8.00 11.60 0.41
C ASP A 43 -8.28 11.99 1.88
N LYS A 44 -9.32 12.81 2.10
CA LYS A 44 -9.76 13.21 3.45
C LYS A 44 -10.24 12.05 4.33
N TYR A 45 -10.39 10.87 3.75
CA TYR A 45 -10.74 9.63 4.41
C TYR A 45 -9.55 8.68 4.45
N GLY A 46 -8.30 9.09 4.23
CA GLY A 46 -7.15 8.17 4.31
C GLY A 46 -7.17 7.07 3.23
N LYS A 47 -7.96 7.21 2.17
CA LYS A 47 -7.91 6.29 1.03
C LYS A 47 -6.70 6.67 0.16
N PRO A 48 -5.81 5.72 -0.17
CA PRO A 48 -4.69 5.98 -1.06
C PRO A 48 -5.17 6.40 -2.44
N ASP A 49 -4.34 7.16 -3.15
CA ASP A 49 -4.46 7.29 -4.61
C ASP A 49 -4.49 5.91 -5.27
N ARG A 50 -5.46 5.70 -6.18
CA ARG A 50 -5.73 4.37 -6.76
C ARG A 50 -4.59 3.88 -7.63
N ASP A 51 -3.99 4.77 -8.42
CA ASP A 51 -2.89 4.41 -9.31
C ASP A 51 -1.62 4.11 -8.51
N ALA A 52 -1.37 4.88 -7.44
CA ALA A 52 -0.29 4.59 -6.50
C ALA A 52 -0.48 3.24 -5.80
N ALA A 53 -1.71 2.93 -5.37
CA ALA A 53 -2.03 1.66 -4.73
C ALA A 53 -1.89 0.46 -5.67
N GLN A 54 -2.33 0.59 -6.92
CA GLN A 54 -2.15 -0.44 -7.95
C GLN A 54 -0.66 -0.67 -8.21
N ALA A 55 0.13 0.39 -8.43
CA ALA A 55 1.57 0.26 -8.66
C ALA A 55 2.31 -0.36 -7.47
N ALA A 56 1.89 -0.06 -6.24
CA ALA A 56 2.43 -0.69 -5.04
C ALA A 56 2.05 -2.18 -4.97
N TRP A 57 0.81 -2.51 -5.33
CA TRP A 57 0.32 -3.89 -5.34
C TRP A 57 1.02 -4.75 -6.40
N GLU A 58 1.25 -4.23 -7.61
CA GLU A 58 2.05 -4.90 -8.64
C GLU A 58 3.48 -5.18 -8.16
N ARG A 59 4.05 -4.26 -7.37
CA ARG A 59 5.43 -4.36 -6.89
C ARG A 59 5.60 -5.25 -5.66
N PHE A 60 4.67 -5.18 -4.71
CA PHE A 60 4.81 -5.79 -3.39
C PHE A 60 3.77 -6.87 -3.09
N GLY A 61 2.68 -6.95 -3.87
CA GLY A 61 1.56 -7.85 -3.60
C GLY A 61 1.96 -9.31 -3.57
N ALA A 62 2.84 -9.75 -4.48
CA ALA A 62 3.31 -11.14 -4.50
C ALA A 62 4.06 -11.51 -3.20
N ARG A 63 4.91 -10.60 -2.71
CA ARG A 63 5.61 -10.78 -1.43
C ARG A 63 4.60 -10.78 -0.27
N TRP A 64 3.67 -9.84 -0.28
CA TRP A 64 2.69 -9.69 0.77
C TRP A 64 1.81 -10.94 0.91
N LEU A 65 1.32 -11.47 -0.20
CA LEU A 65 0.52 -12.71 -0.26
C LEU A 65 1.29 -13.94 0.25
N ALA A 66 2.60 -14.01 -0.02
CA ALA A 66 3.44 -15.08 0.50
C ALA A 66 3.65 -14.99 2.02
N GLU A 67 3.72 -13.77 2.56
CA GLU A 67 3.88 -13.50 4.00
C GLU A 67 2.55 -13.55 4.78
N HIS A 68 1.42 -13.29 4.11
CA HIS A 68 0.08 -13.16 4.72
C HIS A 68 -0.93 -14.11 4.03
N PRO A 69 -0.81 -15.43 4.26
CA PRO A 69 -1.82 -16.37 3.82
C PRO A 69 -3.15 -16.04 4.49
N HIS A 70 -4.21 -16.00 3.69
CA HIS A 70 -5.55 -15.62 4.14
C HIS A 70 -6.60 -16.51 3.46
N ASP A 71 -7.71 -16.72 4.15
CA ASP A 71 -8.81 -17.56 3.64
C ASP A 71 -9.74 -16.79 2.69
N GLU A 72 -9.83 -15.47 2.83
CA GLU A 72 -10.67 -14.59 2.01
C GLU A 72 -9.88 -13.47 1.33
N PRO A 73 -10.15 -13.14 0.06
CA PRO A 73 -9.43 -12.10 -0.67
C PRO A 73 -9.42 -10.77 0.08
N GLN A 74 -8.22 -10.24 0.30
CA GLN A 74 -8.02 -8.99 1.03
C GLN A 74 -8.32 -7.78 0.17
N TRP A 75 -8.40 -6.58 0.75
CA TRP A 75 -8.84 -5.39 0.01
C TRP A 75 -8.08 -5.21 -1.31
N ALA A 76 -6.76 -5.32 -1.29
CA ALA A 76 -5.95 -5.14 -2.50
C ALA A 76 -6.22 -6.23 -3.55
N GLU A 77 -6.40 -7.49 -3.15
CA GLU A 77 -6.74 -8.58 -4.07
C GLU A 77 -8.16 -8.40 -4.65
N ARG A 78 -9.10 -7.87 -3.87
CA ARG A 78 -10.46 -7.58 -4.34
C ARG A 78 -10.52 -6.40 -5.30
N GLU A 79 -9.72 -5.37 -5.05
CA GLU A 79 -9.73 -4.12 -5.83
C GLU A 79 -8.92 -4.24 -7.13
N PHE A 80 -7.77 -4.92 -7.07
CA PHE A 80 -6.80 -4.99 -8.17
C PHE A 80 -6.62 -6.40 -8.76
N GLY A 81 -7.19 -7.43 -8.14
CA GLY A 81 -6.93 -8.82 -8.50
C GLY A 81 -5.58 -9.30 -7.97
N ARG A 82 -5.15 -10.50 -8.39
CA ARG A 82 -3.82 -11.01 -8.05
C ARG A 82 -2.76 -10.34 -8.93
N PRO A 83 -1.59 -9.99 -8.39
CA PRO A 83 -0.57 -9.24 -9.12
C PRO A 83 0.03 -10.03 -10.30
N TRP A 84 -0.08 -11.36 -10.31
CA TRP A 84 0.31 -12.22 -11.44
C TRP A 84 -0.83 -12.52 -12.43
N ASP A 85 -2.08 -12.16 -12.10
CA ASP A 85 -3.25 -12.32 -12.98
C ASP A 85 -3.47 -11.09 -13.89
N ALA A 86 -2.58 -10.08 -13.86
CA ALA A 86 -2.62 -8.91 -14.75
C ALA A 86 -2.30 -9.21 -16.23
N ALA A 87 -2.62 -10.42 -16.69
CA ALA A 87 -2.49 -10.87 -18.07
C ALA A 87 -3.86 -11.33 -18.60
N ASN A 88 -4.74 -10.38 -18.93
CA ASN A 88 -5.64 -10.46 -20.09
C ASN A 88 -6.31 -9.11 -20.40
#